data_AF-A0AAE3SCR6-F1
#
_entry.id   AF-A0AAE3SCR6-F1
#
_cell.length_a   1.000
_cell.length_b   1.000
_cell.length_c   1.000
_cell.angle_alpha   90.00
_cell.angle_beta   90.00
_cell.angle_gamma   90.00
#
_symmetry.space_group_name_H-M   'P 1'
#
loop_
_entity.id
_entity.type
_entity.pdbx_description
1 polymer ?
#
loop_
_entity_poly.entity_id
_entity_poly.type
_entity_poly.pdbx_seq_one_letter_code
_entity_poly.pdbx_strand_id
1 'polypeptide(L)'
;MKMISLSDAQNLPVWRRPVTLLFLMAAAMPIAFSTWSALLNNFVIEVADFDGSDIGWLHSVREIPGFFAIGVIVLLLLFREQVLGLVSLVLLGVATALTAQFPSMG
;
A
#
# COMPACT_ATOMS: atom_id res chain seq x y z
N MET A 1 8.10 8.36 -24.18
CA MET A 1 6.71 8.48 -23.66
C MET A 1 6.10 9.77 -24.17
N LYS A 2 4.84 9.75 -24.63
CA LYS A 2 4.15 10.94 -25.17
C LYS A 2 3.51 11.71 -24.02
N MET A 3 3.87 12.97 -23.83
CA MET A 3 3.20 13.85 -22.87
C MET A 3 1.85 14.26 -23.47
N ILE A 4 0.76 14.07 -22.73
CA ILE A 4 -0.61 14.39 -23.17
C ILE A 4 -1.10 15.53 -22.28
N SER A 5 -1.63 16.60 -22.88
CA SER A 5 -2.25 17.68 -22.11
C SER A 5 -3.51 17.18 -21.40
N LEU A 6 -3.87 17.78 -20.27
CA LEU A 6 -5.13 17.47 -19.57
C LEU A 6 -6.35 17.76 -20.46
N SER A 7 -6.29 18.77 -21.33
CA SER A 7 -7.32 19.06 -22.33
C SER A 7 -7.50 17.90 -23.32
N ASP A 8 -6.39 17.33 -23.79
CA ASP A 8 -6.39 16.26 -24.78
C ASP A 8 -6.81 14.94 -24.14
N ALA A 9 -6.50 14.75 -22.85
CA ALA A 9 -6.91 13.58 -22.08
C ALA A 9 -8.43 13.48 -21.93
N GLN A 10 -9.18 14.59 -22.02
CA GLN A 10 -10.66 14.56 -21.98
C GLN A 10 -11.25 13.87 -23.22
N ASN A 11 -10.54 13.86 -24.34
CA ASN A 11 -10.98 13.18 -25.56
C ASN A 11 -10.71 11.66 -25.53
N LEU A 12 -9.96 11.18 -24.53
CA LEU A 12 -9.73 9.75 -24.36
C LEU A 12 -10.96 9.03 -23.78
N PRO A 13 -11.12 7.73 -24.08
CA PRO A 13 -12.08 6.89 -23.37
C PRO A 13 -11.86 6.98 -21.86
N VAL A 14 -12.95 6.95 -21.08
CA VAL A 14 -12.95 7.22 -19.64
C VAL A 14 -11.87 6.41 -18.90
N TRP A 15 -11.72 5.12 -19.20
CA TRP A 15 -10.73 4.24 -18.55
C TRP A 15 -9.26 4.57 -18.84
N ARG A 16 -8.96 5.41 -19.83
CA ARG A 16 -7.60 5.88 -20.14
C ARG A 16 -7.31 7.28 -19.57
N ARG A 17 -8.27 7.89 -18.88
CA ARG A 17 -8.10 9.22 -18.30
C ARG A 17 -7.33 9.15 -16.98
N PRO A 18 -6.44 10.11 -16.69
CA PRO A 18 -5.70 10.15 -15.42
C PRO A 18 -6.62 10.15 -14.19
N VAL A 19 -7.78 10.80 -14.28
CA VAL A 19 -8.78 10.86 -13.21
C VAL A 19 -9.27 9.47 -12.82
N THR A 20 -9.48 8.58 -13.79
CA THR A 20 -9.91 7.20 -13.49
C THR A 20 -8.83 6.43 -12.74
N LEU A 21 -7.55 6.63 -13.09
CA LEU A 21 -6.45 6.05 -12.33
C LEU A 21 -6.45 6.54 -10.87
N LEU A 22 -6.67 7.84 -10.65
CA LEU A 22 -6.76 8.41 -9.30
C LEU A 22 -7.91 7.79 -8.49
N PHE A 23 -9.10 7.63 -9.10
CA PHE A 23 -10.23 6.96 -8.44
C PHE A 23 -9.92 5.51 -8.09
N LEU A 24 -9.28 4.76 -9.00
CA LEU A 24 -8.88 3.38 -8.74
C LEU A 24 -7.89 3.28 -7.58
N MET A 25 -6.87 4.14 -7.56
CA MET A 25 -5.89 4.17 -6.48
C MET A 25 -6.54 4.57 -5.14
N ALA A 26 -7.41 5.57 -5.16
CA ALA A 26 -8.13 6.04 -3.98
C ALA A 26 -9.08 4.99 -3.40
N ALA A 27 -9.70 4.16 -4.23
CA ALA A 27 -10.55 3.06 -3.77
C ALA A 27 -9.73 1.84 -3.31
N ALA A 28 -8.65 1.50 -4.02
CA ALA A 28 -7.84 0.33 -3.71
C ALA A 28 -7.02 0.49 -2.42
N MET A 29 -6.55 1.70 -2.11
CA MET A 29 -5.77 1.97 -0.89
C MET A 29 -6.50 1.57 0.41
N PRO A 30 -7.72 2.06 0.71
CA PRO A 30 -8.43 1.69 1.92
C PRO A 30 -8.78 0.20 1.94
N ILE A 31 -9.13 -0.41 0.79
CA ILE A 31 -9.40 -1.85 0.72
C ILE A 31 -8.16 -2.65 1.14
N ALA A 32 -7.02 -2.39 0.52
CA ALA A 32 -5.77 -3.10 0.83
C ALA A 32 -5.37 -2.91 2.31
N PHE A 33 -5.46 -1.68 2.81
CA PHE A 33 -5.12 -1.37 4.19
C PHE A 33 -6.05 -2.04 5.21
N SER A 34 -7.37 -2.01 4.97
CA SER A 34 -8.35 -2.66 5.83
C SER A 34 -8.17 -4.18 5.87
N THR A 35 -7.90 -4.81 4.72
CA THR A 35 -7.61 -6.25 4.66
C THR A 35 -6.34 -6.60 5.44
N TRP A 36 -5.26 -5.84 5.26
CA TRP A 36 -4.02 -6.04 6.01
C TRP A 36 -4.23 -5.88 7.53
N SER A 37 -4.94 -4.84 7.94
CA SER A 37 -5.23 -4.57 9.35
C SER A 37 -6.05 -5.72 9.98
N ALA A 38 -7.08 -6.20 9.28
CA ALA A 38 -7.90 -7.31 9.74
C ALA A 38 -7.08 -8.61 9.89
N LEU A 39 -6.28 -8.95 8.88
CA LEU A 39 -5.41 -10.13 8.92
C LEU A 39 -4.43 -10.08 10.09
N LEU A 40 -3.78 -8.93 10.28
CA LEU A 40 -2.83 -8.76 11.36
C LEU A 40 -3.50 -8.92 12.73
N ASN A 41 -4.61 -8.22 12.96
CA ASN A 41 -5.28 -8.23 14.26
C ASN A 41 -5.74 -9.64 14.63
N ASN A 42 -6.31 -10.38 13.67
CA ASN A 42 -6.71 -11.77 13.91
C ASN A 42 -5.49 -12.67 14.16
N PHE A 43 -4.43 -12.55 13.37
CA PHE A 43 -3.23 -13.38 13.51
C PHE A 43 -2.50 -13.16 14.84
N VAL A 44 -2.30 -11.90 15.22
CA VAL A 44 -1.57 -11.52 16.43
C VAL A 44 -2.26 -12.04 17.70
N ILE A 45 -3.59 -12.08 17.70
CA ILE A 45 -4.38 -12.59 18.82
C ILE A 45 -4.50 -14.11 18.77
N GLU A 46 -4.93 -14.68 17.64
CA GLU A 46 -5.31 -16.10 17.56
C GLU A 46 -4.12 -17.05 17.38
N VAL A 47 -3.04 -16.60 16.74
CA VAL A 47 -1.90 -17.44 16.37
C VAL A 47 -0.66 -17.12 17.20
N ALA A 48 -0.41 -15.83 17.45
CA ALA A 48 0.80 -15.39 18.15
C ALA A 48 0.60 -15.18 19.67
N ASP A 49 -0.65 -15.19 20.16
CA ASP A 49 -1.03 -14.97 21.57
C ASP A 49 -0.36 -13.73 22.20
N PHE A 50 -0.26 -12.65 21.43
CA PHE A 50 0.37 -11.41 21.91
C PHE A 50 -0.46 -10.76 23.01
N ASP A 51 0.23 -10.27 24.03
CA ASP A 51 -0.38 -9.39 25.02
C ASP A 51 -0.39 -7.91 24.57
N GLY A 52 -0.92 -7.01 25.42
CA GLY A 52 -0.96 -5.58 25.11
C GLY A 52 0.43 -4.92 24.98
N SER A 53 1.45 -5.46 25.64
CA SER A 53 2.83 -4.98 25.57
C SER A 53 3.51 -5.40 24.26
N ASP A 54 3.24 -6.61 23.79
CA ASP A 54 3.76 -7.14 22.52
C ASP A 54 3.21 -6.38 21.32
N ILE A 55 1.92 -6.00 21.37
CA ILE A 55 1.32 -5.10 20.38
C ILE A 55 2.05 -3.75 20.40
N GLY A 56 2.32 -3.19 21.59
CA GLY A 56 3.13 -1.97 21.72
C GLY A 56 4.48 -2.09 21.02
N TRP A 57 5.20 -3.18 21.26
CA TRP A 57 6.47 -3.48 20.58
C TRP A 57 6.32 -3.60 19.07
N LEU A 58 5.30 -4.32 18.60
CA LEU A 58 5.01 -4.45 17.16
C LEU A 58 4.82 -3.08 16.49
N HIS A 59 4.10 -2.17 17.15
CA HIS A 59 3.92 -0.80 16.67
C HIS A 59 5.24 -0.03 16.66
N SER A 60 6.01 -0.04 17.75
CA SER A 60 7.32 0.63 17.80
C SER A 60 8.31 0.11 16.77
N VAL A 61 8.34 -1.21 16.54
CA VAL A 61 9.20 -1.81 15.50
C VAL A 61 8.80 -1.31 14.11
N ARG A 62 7.51 -1.11 13.84
CA ARG A 62 7.02 -0.57 12.56
C ARG A 62 7.33 0.91 12.36
N GLU A 63 7.47 1.67 13.43
CA GLU A 63 7.87 3.08 13.34
C GLU A 63 9.27 3.24 12.74
N ILE A 64 10.17 2.27 12.92
CA ILE A 64 11.52 2.32 12.35
C ILE A 64 11.47 2.29 10.81
N PRO A 65 10.87 1.28 10.14
CA PRO A 65 10.60 1.33 8.70
C PRO A 65 9.76 2.54 8.27
N GLY A 66 8.75 2.91 9.07
CA GLY A 66 7.89 4.07 8.80
C GLY A 66 8.69 5.37 8.74
N PHE A 67 9.66 5.56 9.64
CA PHE A 67 10.57 6.70 9.63
C PHE A 67 11.43 6.72 8.36
N PHE A 68 11.91 5.56 7.90
CA PHE A 68 12.66 5.46 6.64
C PHE A 68 11.84 5.80 5.39
N ALA A 69 10.50 5.87 5.48
CA ALA A 69 9.66 6.31 4.37
C ALA A 69 10.01 7.73 3.88
N ILE A 70 10.64 8.58 4.72
CA ILE A 70 11.16 9.89 4.27
C ILE A 70 12.15 9.76 3.11
N GLY A 71 12.84 8.62 2.98
CA GLY A 71 13.73 8.32 1.87
C GLY A 71 13.03 8.31 0.50
N VAL A 72 11.70 8.22 0.46
CA VAL A 72 10.92 8.32 -0.78
C VAL A 72 11.13 9.67 -1.48
N ILE A 73 11.50 10.74 -0.76
CA ILE A 73 11.82 12.03 -1.34
C ILE A 73 12.96 11.90 -2.36
N VAL A 74 13.99 11.12 -2.04
CA VAL A 74 15.11 10.85 -2.96
C VAL A 74 14.63 10.02 -4.15
N LEU A 75 13.75 9.06 -3.93
CA LEU A 75 13.16 8.27 -5.02
C LEU A 75 12.30 9.12 -5.96
N LEU A 76 11.59 10.12 -5.45
CA LEU A 76 10.80 11.06 -6.25
C LEU A 76 11.66 11.95 -7.16
N LEU A 77 12.94 12.15 -6.84
CA LEU A 77 13.88 12.84 -7.73
C LEU A 77 14.24 11.98 -8.96
N LEU A 78 14.17 10.65 -8.83
CA LEU A 78 14.53 9.69 -9.87
C LEU A 78 13.32 9.13 -10.63
N PHE A 79 12.18 8.99 -9.95
CA PHE A 79 10.98 8.34 -10.45
C PHE A 79 9.76 9.24 -10.31
N ARG A 80 8.77 9.04 -11.19
CA ARG A 80 7.49 9.74 -11.10
C ARG A 80 6.66 9.21 -9.93
N GLU A 81 6.05 10.13 -9.19
CA GLU A 81 5.16 9.83 -8.06
C GLU A 81 4.07 8.81 -8.39
N GLN A 82 3.44 8.91 -9.56
CA GLN A 82 2.39 7.97 -9.99
C GLN A 82 2.90 6.53 -10.10
N VAL A 83 4.13 6.33 -10.57
CA VAL A 83 4.73 4.99 -10.70
C VAL A 83 5.05 4.44 -9.32
N LEU A 84 5.67 5.26 -8.47
CA LEU A 84 5.97 4.86 -7.09
C LEU A 84 4.70 4.50 -6.32
N GLY A 85 3.66 5.33 -6.39
CA GLY A 85 2.38 5.07 -5.73
C GLY A 85 1.72 3.77 -6.22
N LEU A 86 1.73 3.51 -7.53
CA LEU A 86 1.15 2.28 -8.09
C LEU A 86 1.95 1.04 -7.66
N VAL A 87 3.27 1.10 -7.73
CA VAL A 87 4.15 0.00 -7.31
C VAL A 87 3.96 -0.30 -5.82
N SER A 88 3.93 0.73 -4.97
CA SER A 88 3.69 0.56 -3.53
C SER A 88 2.33 -0.05 -3.23
N LEU A 89 1.28 0.35 -3.95
CA LEU A 89 -0.07 -0.18 -3.77
C LEU A 89 -0.15 -1.66 -4.20
N VAL A 90 0.47 -2.02 -5.33
CA VAL A 90 0.57 -3.41 -5.77
C VAL A 90 1.37 -4.24 -4.77
N LEU A 91 2.50 -3.71 -4.29
CA LEU A 91 3.33 -4.39 -3.30
C LEU A 91 2.56 -4.64 -2.00
N LEU A 92 1.80 -3.65 -1.50
CA LEU A 92 0.92 -3.82 -0.34
C LEU A 92 -0.10 -4.95 -0.57
N GLY A 93 -0.78 -4.95 -1.71
CA GLY A 93 -1.76 -5.98 -2.05
C GLY A 93 -1.16 -7.38 -2.14
N VAL A 94 -0.03 -7.52 -2.83
CA VAL A 94 0.68 -8.81 -2.97
C VAL A 94 1.20 -9.28 -1.62
N ALA A 95 1.86 -8.42 -0.84
CA ALA A 95 2.35 -8.77 0.48
C ALA A 95 1.21 -9.22 1.40
N THR A 96 0.08 -8.51 1.39
CA THR A 96 -1.12 -8.87 2.16
C THR A 96 -1.68 -10.23 1.74
N ALA A 97 -1.76 -10.50 0.43
CA ALA A 97 -2.22 -11.77 -0.08
C ALA A 97 -1.28 -12.93 0.26
N LEU A 98 0.05 -12.70 0.21
CA LEU A 98 1.04 -13.69 0.62
C LEU A 98 0.94 -13.99 2.11
N THR A 99 0.80 -12.97 2.97
CA THR A 99 0.63 -13.17 4.42
C THR A 99 -0.65 -13.96 4.72
N ALA A 100 -1.73 -13.76 3.96
CA ALA A 100 -2.96 -14.52 4.12
C ALA A 100 -2.81 -16.03 3.84
N GLN A 101 -1.78 -16.45 3.10
CA GLN A 101 -1.52 -17.86 2.80
C GLN A 101 -0.80 -18.61 3.94
N PHE A 102 -0.35 -17.92 4.99
CA PHE A 102 0.36 -18.52 6.13
C PHE A 102 -0.53 -18.50 7.39
N PRO A 103 -1.33 -19.55 7.65
CA PRO A 103 -2.28 -19.59 8.76
C PRO A 103 -1.65 -19.91 10.13
N SER A 104 -0.38 -20.34 10.18
CA SER A 104 0.32 -20.66 11.42
C SER A 104 1.82 -20.38 11.31
N MET A 105 2.47 -20.07 12.43
CA MET A 105 3.93 -20.18 12.55
C MET A 105 4.28 -21.67 12.49
N GLY A 106 5.23 -22.06 11.63
CA GLY A 106 5.78 -23.41 11.62
C GLY A 106 6.66 -23.68 12.83
#